data_AF-A0AAJ2TI18-F1
#
_entry.id   AF-A0AAJ2TI18-F1
#
_cell.length_a   1.000
_cell.length_b   1.000
_cell.length_c   1.000
_cell.angle_alpha   90.00
_cell.angle_beta   90.00
_cell.angle_gamma   90.00
#
_symmetry.space_group_name_H-M   'P 1'
#
loop_
_entity.id
_entity.type
_entity.pdbx_description
1 polymer ?
#
loop_
_entity_poly.entity_id
_entity_poly.type
_entity_poly.pdbx_seq_one_letter_code
_entity_poly.pdbx_strand_id
1 'polypeptide(L)'
;MIKISLSKEIEEKHFKYCSENILPGIKKANLFSVDKIEFKLEPCFDIQVFNQEEKNFWAYIIENFEEISIGKPDVLRKHDKKIKKLFATVAKGIEVLKSKNKNTKSYSQYLLEKFRYEEFKSEDLFDILLKKTKKRSNIKNYSFEVQKLMIKDLLKYLPSKKRIIYESFFENGTIKNLKRSDFEIGFKNLGIDLTIHNFKNMITSVDAWSDYTFVMESSIRVCPYCNRQYITPVFSDNGKLRGEIDHFLPKSIYPYFSMSLYNMIPVCHTCNHIKGDKKFGFDSINPFEESLNDHFTFEVNPVTQELTIKTCDKNDEAIKLHIDTLKLKSLYGYHNNQALELLKKRSMYPDIYIIELFKVYGESFVSIEEFKEFIVGYIADENQLNNEAFLKLRRDIAKQLNFLTEPAEAAQIKELKKLQKICSAN
;
A
#
# COMPACT_ATOMS: atom_id res chain seq x y z
N MET A 1 2.39 14.01 -0.03
CA MET A 1 2.61 12.57 -0.26
C MET A 1 1.76 12.15 -1.44
N ILE A 2 1.83 10.89 -1.87
CA ILE A 2 1.34 10.48 -3.18
C ILE A 2 -0.18 10.26 -3.15
N LYS A 3 -0.89 10.83 -4.14
CA LYS A 3 -2.26 10.42 -4.47
C LYS A 3 -2.21 9.11 -5.26
N ILE A 4 -2.97 8.11 -4.83
CA ILE A 4 -2.99 6.79 -5.43
C ILE A 4 -4.04 6.76 -6.54
N SER A 5 -3.66 6.18 -7.67
CA SER A 5 -4.56 5.86 -8.78
C SER A 5 -4.45 4.37 -9.12
N LEU A 6 -5.57 3.66 -9.14
CA LEU A 6 -5.63 2.28 -9.62
C LEU A 6 -6.16 2.24 -11.05
N SER A 7 -5.70 1.27 -11.83
CA SER A 7 -6.22 1.07 -13.19
C SER A 7 -7.58 0.38 -13.16
N LYS A 8 -8.35 0.53 -14.25
CA LYS A 8 -9.60 -0.21 -14.44
C LYS A 8 -9.39 -1.74 -14.44
N GLU A 9 -8.26 -2.21 -14.96
CA GLU A 9 -7.88 -3.62 -14.94
C GLU A 9 -7.79 -4.17 -13.50
N ILE A 10 -7.28 -3.38 -12.55
CA ILE A 10 -7.22 -3.73 -11.13
C ILE A 10 -8.63 -3.80 -10.53
N GLU A 11 -9.51 -2.86 -10.86
CA GLU A 11 -10.92 -2.88 -10.45
C GLU A 11 -11.62 -4.15 -10.94
N GLU A 12 -11.46 -4.49 -12.22
CA GLU A 12 -12.07 -5.66 -12.85
C GLU A 12 -11.58 -6.98 -12.24
N LYS A 13 -10.25 -7.12 -12.02
CA LYS A 13 -9.67 -8.30 -11.35
C LYS A 13 -10.18 -8.45 -9.92
N HIS A 14 -10.23 -7.35 -9.17
CA HIS A 14 -10.70 -7.36 -7.80
C HIS A 14 -12.18 -7.75 -7.72
N PHE A 15 -13.03 -7.15 -8.54
CA PHE A 15 -14.45 -7.48 -8.58
C PHE A 15 -14.70 -8.93 -8.98
N LYS A 16 -13.96 -9.43 -10.00
CA LYS A 16 -14.03 -10.83 -10.40
C LYS A 16 -13.69 -11.76 -9.24
N TYR A 17 -12.60 -11.49 -8.51
CA TYR A 17 -12.23 -12.26 -7.33
C TYR A 17 -13.33 -12.24 -6.26
N CYS A 18 -13.87 -11.08 -5.93
CA CYS A 18 -14.94 -10.94 -4.93
C CYS A 18 -16.21 -11.67 -5.38
N SER A 19 -16.55 -11.63 -6.66
CA SER A 19 -17.73 -12.31 -7.23
C SER A 19 -17.58 -13.83 -7.21
N GLU A 20 -16.39 -14.36 -7.48
CA GLU A 20 -16.14 -15.81 -7.50
C GLU A 20 -15.94 -16.39 -6.10
N ASN A 21 -15.32 -15.64 -5.18
CA ASN A 21 -14.88 -16.18 -3.89
C ASN A 21 -15.70 -15.68 -2.71
N ILE A 22 -16.22 -14.46 -2.72
CA ILE A 22 -16.88 -13.86 -1.55
C ILE A 22 -18.40 -13.92 -1.68
N LEU A 23 -18.93 -13.46 -2.82
CA LEU A 23 -20.38 -13.37 -3.05
C LEU A 23 -21.15 -14.68 -2.81
N PRO A 24 -20.64 -15.87 -3.22
CA PRO A 24 -21.35 -17.13 -2.96
C PRO A 24 -21.46 -17.45 -1.46
N GLY A 25 -20.47 -17.05 -0.67
CA GLY A 25 -20.47 -17.19 0.79
C GLY A 25 -21.47 -16.24 1.45
N ILE A 26 -21.54 -14.99 0.98
CA ILE A 26 -22.51 -13.99 1.44
C ILE A 26 -23.95 -14.43 1.12
N LYS A 27 -24.21 -14.94 -0.09
CA LYS A 27 -25.54 -15.46 -0.49
C LYS A 27 -26.03 -16.62 0.38
N LYS A 28 -25.11 -17.32 1.05
CA LYS A 28 -25.37 -18.44 1.97
C LYS A 28 -25.10 -18.06 3.43
N ALA A 29 -24.95 -16.78 3.74
CA ALA A 29 -24.73 -16.34 5.11
C ALA A 29 -25.97 -16.67 5.95
N ASN A 30 -25.75 -17.38 7.05
CA ASN A 30 -26.77 -17.57 8.06
C ASN A 30 -26.92 -16.29 8.88
N LEU A 31 -27.95 -16.20 9.72
CA LEU A 31 -28.01 -15.10 10.68
C LEU A 31 -26.96 -15.32 11.79
N PHE A 32 -26.46 -14.24 12.35
CA PHE A 32 -25.56 -14.29 13.48
C PHE A 32 -26.32 -14.76 14.73
N SER A 33 -25.77 -15.76 15.41
CA SER A 33 -26.38 -16.29 16.63
C SER A 33 -26.04 -15.39 17.82
N VAL A 34 -27.05 -14.73 18.38
CA VAL A 34 -26.89 -13.88 19.57
C VAL A 34 -27.30 -14.66 20.83
N ASP A 35 -26.33 -15.02 21.66
CA ASP A 35 -26.58 -15.54 23.01
C ASP A 35 -26.67 -14.38 24.03
N LYS A 36 -27.85 -14.21 24.65
CA LYS A 36 -28.13 -13.15 25.63
C LYS A 36 -27.18 -13.17 26.83
N ILE A 37 -26.69 -14.35 27.24
CA ILE A 37 -25.86 -14.53 28.44
C ILE A 37 -24.41 -14.13 28.13
N GLU A 38 -23.93 -14.40 26.92
CA GLU A 38 -22.52 -14.16 26.55
C GLU A 38 -22.22 -12.68 26.26
N PHE A 39 -23.16 -11.93 25.69
CA PHE A 39 -22.89 -10.58 25.20
C PHE A 39 -23.13 -9.43 26.22
N LYS A 40 -23.78 -9.66 27.38
CA LYS A 40 -24.26 -8.60 28.32
C LYS A 40 -24.89 -7.41 27.58
N LEU A 41 -25.98 -7.68 26.89
CA LEU A 41 -26.66 -6.71 26.04
C LEU A 41 -27.16 -5.50 26.85
N GLU A 42 -27.06 -4.31 26.25
CA GLU A 42 -27.78 -3.14 26.75
C GLU A 42 -29.29 -3.45 26.75
N PRO A 43 -30.08 -2.98 27.73
CA PRO A 43 -31.52 -3.28 27.83
C PRO A 43 -32.33 -2.92 26.57
N CYS A 44 -31.83 -1.99 25.76
CA CYS A 44 -32.45 -1.52 24.52
C CYS A 44 -32.07 -2.33 23.26
N PHE A 45 -31.19 -3.33 23.34
CA PHE A 45 -30.80 -4.12 22.18
C PHE A 45 -31.79 -5.27 21.92
N ASP A 46 -32.69 -5.07 20.96
CA ASP A 46 -33.68 -6.06 20.57
C ASP A 46 -33.10 -7.05 19.53
N ILE A 47 -32.98 -8.33 19.94
CA ILE A 47 -32.45 -9.40 19.08
C ILE A 47 -33.40 -9.73 17.92
N GLN A 48 -34.72 -9.64 18.10
CA GLN A 48 -35.66 -9.93 17.02
C GLN A 48 -35.55 -8.87 15.92
N VAL A 49 -35.46 -7.60 16.32
CA VAL A 49 -35.21 -6.49 15.39
C VAL A 49 -33.85 -6.65 14.72
N PHE A 50 -32.79 -6.97 15.48
CA PHE A 50 -31.47 -7.23 14.93
C PHE A 50 -31.45 -8.35 13.89
N ASN A 51 -32.06 -9.49 14.17
CA ASN A 51 -32.11 -10.62 13.23
C ASN A 51 -32.86 -10.24 11.94
N GLN A 52 -33.93 -9.46 12.06
CA GLN A 52 -34.70 -9.00 10.91
C GLN A 52 -33.93 -7.95 10.09
N GLU A 53 -33.26 -7.00 10.74
CA GLU A 53 -32.38 -6.04 10.07
C GLU A 53 -31.18 -6.73 9.43
N GLU A 54 -30.57 -7.73 10.07
CA GLU A 54 -29.43 -8.47 9.52
C GLU A 54 -29.80 -9.19 8.22
N LYS A 55 -30.99 -9.81 8.18
CA LYS A 55 -31.50 -10.42 6.94
C LYS A 55 -31.59 -9.40 5.81
N ASN A 56 -32.13 -8.22 6.10
CA ASN A 56 -32.29 -7.14 5.12
C ASN A 56 -30.95 -6.50 4.75
N PHE A 57 -30.01 -6.42 5.70
CA PHE A 57 -28.64 -5.98 5.50
C PHE A 57 -27.93 -6.89 4.50
N TRP A 58 -28.02 -8.22 4.66
CA TRP A 58 -27.42 -9.14 3.69
C TRP A 58 -28.02 -9.01 2.30
N ALA A 59 -29.34 -8.84 2.19
CA ALA A 59 -30.00 -8.56 0.90
C ALA A 59 -29.46 -7.28 0.26
N TYR A 60 -29.30 -6.21 1.04
CA TYR A 60 -28.73 -4.94 0.59
C TYR A 60 -27.27 -5.08 0.15
N ILE A 61 -26.43 -5.81 0.91
CA ILE A 61 -25.03 -6.08 0.52
C ILE A 61 -24.97 -6.83 -0.81
N ILE A 62 -25.85 -7.81 -1.02
CA ILE A 62 -25.90 -8.60 -2.26
C ILE A 62 -26.32 -7.73 -3.45
N GLU A 63 -27.34 -6.89 -3.27
CA GLU A 63 -27.84 -5.99 -4.31
C GLU A 63 -26.80 -4.94 -4.72
N ASN A 64 -25.99 -4.47 -3.77
CA ASN A 64 -24.98 -3.41 -3.98
C ASN A 64 -23.55 -3.96 -4.01
N PHE A 65 -23.37 -5.26 -4.27
CA PHE A 65 -22.09 -5.94 -4.03
C PHE A 65 -20.94 -5.40 -4.89
N GLU A 66 -21.20 -5.07 -6.15
CA GLU A 66 -20.19 -4.51 -7.05
C GLU A 66 -19.68 -3.15 -6.54
N GLU A 67 -20.60 -2.23 -6.23
CA GLU A 67 -20.27 -0.91 -5.70
C GLU A 67 -19.49 -1.00 -4.39
N ILE A 68 -19.88 -1.92 -3.49
CA ILE A 68 -19.23 -2.12 -2.20
C ILE A 68 -17.85 -2.76 -2.35
N SER A 69 -17.70 -3.75 -3.24
CA SER A 69 -16.42 -4.46 -3.43
C SER A 69 -15.38 -3.60 -4.16
N ILE A 70 -15.78 -2.76 -5.12
CA ILE A 70 -14.87 -1.72 -5.63
C ILE A 70 -14.66 -0.66 -4.55
N GLY A 71 -15.75 -0.10 -4.04
CA GLY A 71 -15.75 0.72 -2.83
C GLY A 71 -15.02 2.04 -2.96
N LYS A 72 -15.25 2.79 -4.05
CA LYS A 72 -14.72 4.17 -4.17
C LYS A 72 -15.11 5.01 -2.94
N PRO A 73 -14.26 5.91 -2.43
CA PRO A 73 -14.50 6.59 -1.15
C PRO A 73 -15.88 7.25 -1.02
N ASP A 74 -16.32 8.03 -2.00
CA ASP A 74 -17.65 8.65 -2.03
C ASP A 74 -18.81 7.65 -2.05
N VAL A 75 -18.61 6.50 -2.71
CA VAL A 75 -19.59 5.41 -2.80
C VAL A 75 -19.72 4.73 -1.44
N LEU A 76 -18.60 4.39 -0.79
CA LEU A 76 -18.59 3.85 0.57
C LEU A 76 -19.24 4.82 1.57
N ARG A 77 -18.98 6.13 1.45
CA ARG A 77 -19.61 7.15 2.30
C ARG A 77 -21.13 7.14 2.18
N LYS A 78 -21.66 6.96 0.96
CA LYS A 78 -23.10 6.83 0.71
C LYS A 78 -23.67 5.53 1.29
N HIS A 79 -22.99 4.40 1.09
CA HIS A 79 -23.46 3.13 1.65
C HIS A 79 -23.40 3.11 3.17
N ASP A 80 -22.36 3.66 3.82
CA ASP A 80 -22.27 3.76 5.27
C ASP A 80 -23.46 4.53 5.85
N LYS A 81 -23.79 5.70 5.27
CA LYS A 81 -24.97 6.48 5.67
C LYS A 81 -26.26 5.68 5.53
N LYS A 82 -26.44 4.94 4.43
CA LYS A 82 -27.61 4.08 4.22
C LYS A 82 -27.66 2.93 5.23
N ILE A 83 -26.54 2.24 5.44
CA ILE A 83 -26.45 1.10 6.36
C ILE A 83 -26.78 1.55 7.78
N LYS A 84 -26.17 2.63 8.27
CA LYS A 84 -26.46 3.16 9.61
C LYS A 84 -27.90 3.64 9.78
N LYS A 85 -28.53 4.13 8.70
CA LYS A 85 -29.93 4.59 8.72
C LYS A 85 -30.93 3.43 8.65
N LEU A 86 -30.69 2.44 7.80
CA LEU A 86 -31.63 1.35 7.51
C LEU A 86 -31.45 0.14 8.43
N PHE A 87 -30.24 -0.05 8.96
CA PHE A 87 -29.84 -1.21 9.75
C PHE A 87 -29.14 -0.74 11.04
N ALA A 88 -29.83 0.09 11.83
CA ALA A 88 -29.26 0.75 13.01
C ALA A 88 -28.83 -0.27 14.08
N THR A 89 -29.59 -1.35 14.27
CA THR A 89 -29.25 -2.41 15.23
C THR A 89 -28.09 -3.27 14.72
N VAL A 90 -27.94 -3.46 13.41
CA VAL A 90 -26.76 -4.10 12.80
C VAL A 90 -25.50 -3.26 13.06
N ALA A 91 -25.56 -1.95 12.82
CA ALA A 91 -24.46 -1.04 13.10
C ALA A 91 -24.09 -1.04 14.60
N LYS A 92 -25.09 -0.95 15.49
CA LYS A 92 -24.87 -1.06 16.94
C LYS A 92 -24.31 -2.42 17.33
N GLY A 93 -24.75 -3.50 16.67
CA GLY A 93 -24.27 -4.86 16.89
C GLY A 93 -22.77 -5.02 16.70
N ILE A 94 -22.18 -4.32 15.72
CA ILE A 94 -20.72 -4.30 15.49
C ILE A 94 -19.99 -3.76 16.72
N GLU A 95 -20.56 -2.76 17.39
CA GLU A 95 -19.96 -2.10 18.56
C GLU A 95 -20.13 -2.89 19.86
N VAL A 96 -21.30 -3.51 20.06
CA VAL A 96 -21.71 -4.08 21.36
C VAL A 96 -21.62 -5.60 21.43
N LEU A 97 -21.77 -6.33 20.32
CA LEU A 97 -21.67 -7.80 20.28
C LEU A 97 -20.20 -8.23 20.21
N LYS A 98 -19.43 -7.81 21.22
CA LYS A 98 -18.00 -8.11 21.36
C LYS A 98 -17.81 -9.43 22.10
N SER A 99 -16.88 -10.24 21.60
CA SER A 99 -16.47 -11.47 22.26
C SER A 99 -15.76 -11.17 23.58
N LYS A 100 -16.13 -11.91 24.64
CA LYS A 100 -15.45 -11.88 25.95
C LYS A 100 -14.61 -13.14 26.22
N ASN A 101 -14.88 -14.21 25.49
CA ASN A 101 -14.23 -15.51 25.63
C ASN A 101 -13.62 -15.93 24.30
N LYS A 102 -12.47 -16.63 24.34
CA LYS A 102 -11.78 -17.11 23.12
C LYS A 102 -12.64 -18.00 22.21
N ASN A 103 -13.73 -18.58 22.72
CA ASN A 103 -14.59 -19.52 21.99
C ASN A 103 -15.80 -18.86 21.32
N THR A 104 -16.15 -17.62 21.67
CA THR A 104 -17.29 -16.90 21.08
C THR A 104 -16.77 -15.89 20.06
N LYS A 105 -17.36 -15.82 18.87
CA LYS A 105 -17.01 -14.81 17.86
C LYS A 105 -17.78 -13.53 18.09
N SER A 106 -17.14 -12.38 17.92
CA SER A 106 -17.86 -11.10 17.85
C SER A 106 -18.65 -10.98 16.56
N TYR A 107 -19.63 -10.08 16.51
CA TYR A 107 -20.36 -9.83 15.27
C TYR A 107 -19.44 -9.27 14.17
N SER A 108 -18.49 -8.40 14.53
CA SER A 108 -17.46 -7.92 13.61
C SER A 108 -16.61 -9.07 13.03
N GLN A 109 -16.15 -10.00 13.87
CA GLN A 109 -15.41 -11.19 13.41
C GLN A 109 -16.24 -12.06 12.47
N TYR A 110 -17.52 -12.26 12.81
CA TYR A 110 -18.46 -12.97 11.95
C TYR A 110 -18.59 -12.32 10.56
N LEU A 111 -18.74 -10.99 10.50
CA LEU A 111 -18.78 -10.27 9.22
C LEU A 111 -17.48 -10.47 8.43
N LEU A 112 -16.31 -10.28 9.06
CA LEU A 112 -15.01 -10.47 8.40
C LEU A 112 -14.83 -11.89 7.81
N GLU A 113 -15.35 -12.91 8.50
CA GLU A 113 -15.37 -14.28 7.99
C GLU A 113 -16.28 -14.44 6.77
N LYS A 114 -17.46 -13.79 6.77
CA LYS A 114 -18.36 -13.81 5.61
C LYS A 114 -17.80 -13.06 4.42
N PHE A 115 -17.05 -11.99 4.65
CA PHE A 115 -16.27 -11.32 3.61
C PHE A 115 -14.97 -12.06 3.25
N ARG A 116 -14.65 -13.20 3.91
CA ARG A 116 -13.46 -14.04 3.67
C ARG A 116 -12.14 -13.25 3.66
N TYR A 117 -12.05 -12.20 4.47
CA TYR A 117 -10.88 -11.31 4.49
C TYR A 117 -9.57 -12.06 4.73
N GLU A 118 -9.56 -13.00 5.68
CA GLU A 118 -8.35 -13.77 6.04
C GLU A 118 -7.86 -14.70 4.93
N GLU A 119 -8.68 -14.93 3.90
CA GLU A 119 -8.39 -15.78 2.74
C GLU A 119 -7.82 -14.98 1.56
N PHE A 120 -7.82 -13.64 1.63
CA PHE A 120 -7.17 -12.77 0.64
C PHE A 120 -5.67 -12.68 0.89
N LYS A 121 -4.99 -13.83 0.82
CA LYS A 121 -3.55 -13.97 1.04
C LYS A 121 -2.91 -14.79 -0.08
N SER A 122 -1.72 -14.40 -0.51
CA SER A 122 -0.97 -15.10 -1.54
C SER A 122 -0.33 -16.35 -0.95
N GLU A 123 -0.44 -17.43 -1.70
CA GLU A 123 0.36 -18.64 -1.53
C GLU A 123 1.82 -18.39 -1.92
N ASP A 124 2.65 -19.41 -1.90
CA ASP A 124 4.02 -19.34 -2.38
C ASP A 124 4.06 -19.36 -3.92
N LEU A 125 5.12 -18.80 -4.51
CA LEU A 125 5.25 -18.64 -5.96
C LEU A 125 5.11 -19.98 -6.70
N PHE A 126 5.68 -21.05 -6.12
CA PHE A 126 5.54 -22.41 -6.65
C PHE A 126 4.08 -22.84 -6.77
N ASP A 127 3.28 -22.64 -5.72
CA ASP A 127 1.88 -23.06 -5.68
C ASP A 127 1.02 -22.26 -6.65
N ILE A 128 1.30 -20.96 -6.81
CA ILE A 128 0.64 -20.11 -7.82
C ILE A 128 0.89 -20.66 -9.23
N LEU A 129 2.14 -20.95 -9.57
CA LEU A 129 2.52 -21.50 -10.89
C LEU A 129 1.97 -22.91 -11.11
N LEU A 130 1.94 -23.72 -10.06
CA LEU A 130 1.37 -25.06 -10.08
C LEU A 130 -0.14 -25.00 -10.35
N LYS A 131 -0.88 -24.18 -9.61
CA LYS A 131 -2.32 -23.96 -9.80
C LYS A 131 -2.62 -23.43 -11.21
N LYS A 132 -1.83 -22.46 -11.69
CA LYS A 132 -1.91 -21.96 -13.07
C LYS A 132 -1.76 -23.09 -14.08
N THR A 133 -0.71 -23.90 -13.92
CA THR A 133 -0.40 -24.97 -14.86
C THR A 133 -1.51 -26.00 -14.89
N LYS A 134 -2.02 -26.40 -13.73
CA LYS A 134 -3.14 -27.33 -13.59
C LYS A 134 -4.44 -26.80 -14.21
N LYS A 135 -4.77 -25.51 -13.98
CA LYS A 135 -5.97 -24.87 -14.53
C LYS A 135 -5.91 -24.82 -16.06
N ARG A 136 -4.78 -24.38 -16.65
CA ARG A 136 -4.64 -24.26 -18.12
C ARG A 136 -4.57 -25.60 -18.85
N SER A 137 -4.06 -26.65 -18.19
CA SER A 137 -3.96 -27.99 -18.79
C SER A 137 -5.14 -28.90 -18.47
N ASN A 138 -6.10 -28.41 -17.67
CA ASN A 138 -7.22 -29.19 -17.17
C ASN A 138 -6.79 -30.46 -16.39
N ILE A 139 -5.66 -30.39 -15.67
CA ILE A 139 -5.13 -31.51 -14.87
C ILE A 139 -5.40 -31.25 -13.38
N LYS A 140 -6.16 -32.14 -12.74
CA LYS A 140 -6.56 -31.99 -11.33
C LYS A 140 -5.44 -32.25 -10.31
N ASN A 141 -4.49 -33.12 -10.62
CA ASN A 141 -3.46 -33.57 -9.68
C ASN A 141 -2.06 -33.20 -10.17
N TYR A 142 -1.11 -33.11 -9.25
CA TYR A 142 0.29 -33.03 -9.62
C TYR A 142 0.70 -34.32 -10.34
N SER A 143 1.34 -34.20 -11.51
CA SER A 143 1.70 -35.33 -12.37
C SER A 143 2.96 -35.02 -13.17
N PHE A 144 3.54 -36.03 -13.82
CA PHE A 144 4.70 -35.84 -14.69
C PHE A 144 4.41 -34.86 -15.84
N GLU A 145 3.18 -34.86 -16.37
CA GLU A 145 2.78 -33.93 -17.43
C GLU A 145 2.74 -32.48 -16.92
N VAL A 146 2.26 -32.26 -15.70
CA VAL A 146 2.30 -30.93 -15.06
C VAL A 146 3.74 -30.46 -14.87
N GLN A 147 4.66 -31.35 -14.46
CA GLN A 147 6.08 -31.03 -14.33
C GLN A 147 6.70 -30.57 -15.65
N LYS A 148 6.46 -31.30 -16.75
CA LYS A 148 6.93 -30.92 -18.09
C LYS A 148 6.45 -29.54 -18.50
N LEU A 149 5.16 -29.25 -18.29
CA LEU A 149 4.56 -27.96 -18.61
C LEU A 149 5.14 -26.83 -17.76
N MET A 150 5.38 -27.06 -16.46
CA MET A 150 6.03 -26.09 -15.58
C MET A 150 7.47 -25.82 -16.02
N ILE A 151 8.26 -26.85 -16.29
CA ILE A 151 9.66 -26.70 -16.76
C ILE A 151 9.71 -25.95 -18.10
N LYS A 152 8.79 -26.26 -19.02
CA LYS A 152 8.67 -25.54 -20.30
C LYS A 152 8.40 -24.04 -20.09
N ASP A 153 7.50 -23.71 -19.17
CA ASP A 153 7.23 -22.32 -18.79
C ASP A 153 8.45 -21.65 -18.18
N LEU A 154 9.15 -22.33 -17.26
CA LEU A 154 10.35 -21.79 -16.64
C LEU A 154 11.44 -21.49 -17.67
N LEU A 155 11.69 -22.41 -18.62
CA LEU A 155 12.64 -22.19 -19.71
C LEU A 155 12.23 -21.02 -20.62
N LYS A 156 10.92 -20.81 -20.82
CA LYS A 156 10.39 -19.70 -21.61
C LYS A 156 10.54 -18.36 -20.89
N TYR A 157 10.18 -18.29 -19.61
CA TYR A 157 10.15 -17.03 -18.85
C TYR A 157 11.50 -16.67 -18.22
N LEU A 158 12.39 -17.65 -18.00
CA LEU A 158 13.68 -17.49 -17.34
C LEU A 158 14.82 -18.03 -18.22
N PRO A 159 15.02 -17.51 -19.45
CA PRO A 159 16.05 -18.00 -20.35
C PRO A 159 17.47 -17.87 -19.76
N SER A 160 17.72 -16.83 -18.94
CA SER A 160 19.00 -16.63 -18.24
C SER A 160 19.28 -17.68 -17.16
N LYS A 161 18.25 -18.40 -16.69
CA LYS A 161 18.36 -19.45 -15.68
C LYS A 161 18.39 -20.86 -16.27
N LYS A 162 18.48 -20.99 -17.60
CA LYS A 162 18.45 -22.28 -18.32
C LYS A 162 19.38 -23.32 -17.68
N ARG A 163 20.64 -22.99 -17.43
CA ARG A 163 21.61 -23.93 -16.83
C ARG A 163 21.11 -24.56 -15.52
N ILE A 164 20.64 -23.73 -14.58
CA ILE A 164 20.16 -24.17 -13.26
C ILE A 164 18.87 -24.99 -13.38
N ILE A 165 17.97 -24.61 -14.30
CA ILE A 165 16.75 -25.38 -14.59
C ILE A 165 17.12 -26.79 -15.09
N TYR A 166 18.10 -26.91 -15.99
CA TYR A 166 18.57 -28.21 -16.46
C TYR A 166 19.20 -29.03 -15.33
N GLU A 167 20.08 -28.45 -14.53
CA GLU A 167 20.71 -29.13 -13.37
C GLU A 167 19.66 -29.63 -12.36
N SER A 168 18.63 -28.83 -12.12
CA SER A 168 17.57 -29.16 -11.15
C SER A 168 16.65 -30.27 -11.66
N PHE A 169 16.17 -30.16 -12.89
CA PHE A 169 15.04 -30.96 -13.37
C PHE A 169 15.37 -31.99 -14.45
N PHE A 170 16.61 -32.09 -14.94
CA PHE A 170 16.99 -33.04 -15.98
C PHE A 170 18.04 -34.05 -15.52
N GLU A 171 17.94 -35.27 -16.05
CA GLU A 171 18.89 -36.36 -15.88
C GLU A 171 19.09 -37.06 -17.23
N ASN A 172 20.35 -37.22 -17.65
CA ASN A 172 20.73 -37.79 -18.95
C ASN A 172 19.97 -37.17 -20.16
N GLY A 173 19.74 -35.86 -20.12
CA GLY A 173 19.03 -35.11 -21.18
C GLY A 173 17.50 -35.23 -21.15
N THR A 174 16.92 -35.96 -20.19
CA THR A 174 15.47 -36.13 -20.03
C THR A 174 14.97 -35.46 -18.75
N ILE A 175 13.69 -35.05 -18.73
CA ILE A 175 13.08 -34.45 -17.53
C ILE A 175 12.88 -35.53 -16.46
N LYS A 176 13.37 -35.28 -15.25
CA LYS A 176 13.16 -36.14 -14.06
C LYS A 176 11.67 -36.19 -13.71
N ASN A 177 11.17 -37.36 -13.34
CA ASN A 177 9.83 -37.49 -12.75
C ASN A 177 9.94 -37.40 -11.22
N LEU A 178 9.77 -36.18 -10.70
CA LEU A 178 9.98 -35.87 -9.29
C LEU A 178 8.68 -35.93 -8.48
N LYS A 179 8.78 -36.30 -7.20
CA LYS A 179 7.70 -36.01 -6.24
C LYS A 179 7.52 -34.51 -6.12
N ARG A 180 6.33 -34.05 -5.69
CA ARG A 180 6.01 -32.63 -5.53
C ARG A 180 7.05 -31.91 -4.64
N SER A 181 7.41 -32.52 -3.51
CA SER A 181 8.41 -31.97 -2.58
C SER A 181 9.76 -31.74 -3.25
N ASP A 182 10.23 -32.71 -4.03
CA ASP A 182 11.56 -32.66 -4.64
C ASP A 182 11.59 -31.64 -5.79
N PHE A 183 10.50 -31.55 -6.55
CA PHE A 183 10.34 -30.50 -7.56
C PHE A 183 10.30 -29.12 -6.91
N GLU A 184 9.58 -28.96 -5.80
CA GLU A 184 9.50 -27.68 -5.07
C GLU A 184 10.87 -27.26 -4.52
N ILE A 185 11.67 -28.21 -4.01
CA ILE A 185 13.06 -27.94 -3.60
C ILE A 185 13.89 -27.48 -4.81
N GLY A 186 13.78 -28.16 -5.95
CA GLY A 186 14.44 -27.74 -7.20
C GLY A 186 14.00 -26.34 -7.65
N PHE A 187 12.71 -26.04 -7.50
CA PHE A 187 12.13 -24.74 -7.84
C PHE A 187 12.67 -23.62 -6.92
N LYS A 188 12.77 -23.87 -5.62
CA LYS A 188 13.30 -22.93 -4.61
C LYS A 188 14.78 -22.57 -4.81
N ASN A 189 15.50 -23.34 -5.63
CA ASN A 189 16.92 -23.14 -5.92
C ASN A 189 17.17 -22.43 -7.26
N LEU A 190 16.12 -21.98 -7.96
CA LEU A 190 16.26 -21.29 -9.25
C LEU A 190 16.76 -19.83 -9.08
N GLY A 191 16.56 -19.26 -7.90
CA GLY A 191 16.87 -17.87 -7.58
C GLY A 191 16.02 -16.92 -8.41
N ILE A 192 14.71 -17.11 -8.37
CA ILE A 192 13.71 -16.29 -9.06
C ILE A 192 13.34 -15.13 -8.17
N ASP A 193 13.48 -13.90 -8.68
CA ASP A 193 13.00 -12.69 -8.02
C ASP A 193 12.03 -11.94 -8.93
N LEU A 194 10.76 -11.87 -8.53
CA LEU A 194 9.75 -11.07 -9.21
C LEU A 194 9.62 -9.71 -8.56
N THR A 195 9.74 -8.68 -9.38
CA THR A 195 9.58 -7.26 -9.04
C THR A 195 8.44 -6.67 -9.86
N ILE A 196 8.04 -5.43 -9.56
CA ILE A 196 7.02 -4.70 -10.32
C ILE A 196 7.30 -4.66 -11.84
N HIS A 197 8.57 -4.80 -12.26
CA HIS A 197 8.98 -4.72 -13.66
C HIS A 197 8.81 -6.03 -14.45
N ASN A 198 8.99 -7.19 -13.80
CA ASN A 198 8.97 -8.50 -14.49
C ASN A 198 7.79 -9.40 -14.07
N PHE A 199 7.08 -9.06 -12.99
CA PHE A 199 5.98 -9.86 -12.45
C PHE A 199 4.87 -10.12 -13.46
N LYS A 200 4.49 -9.08 -14.22
CA LYS A 200 3.48 -9.21 -15.28
C LYS A 200 3.89 -10.28 -16.30
N ASN A 201 5.15 -10.34 -16.72
CA ASN A 201 5.59 -11.30 -17.73
C ASN A 201 5.42 -12.77 -17.30
N MET A 202 5.46 -13.05 -15.99
CA MET A 202 5.36 -14.40 -15.45
C MET A 202 3.95 -14.78 -14.98
N ILE A 203 3.20 -13.81 -14.42
CA ILE A 203 1.94 -14.05 -13.70
C ILE A 203 0.69 -13.49 -14.41
N THR A 204 0.82 -12.66 -15.44
CA THR A 204 -0.29 -11.96 -16.15
C THR A 204 -1.52 -12.80 -16.52
N SER A 205 -1.38 -14.10 -16.73
CA SER A 205 -2.48 -14.98 -17.15
C SER A 205 -3.13 -15.79 -16.03
N VAL A 206 -2.84 -15.48 -14.76
CA VAL A 206 -3.52 -16.12 -13.62
C VAL A 206 -4.54 -15.16 -13.03
N ASP A 207 -5.78 -15.61 -12.91
CA ASP A 207 -6.81 -15.02 -12.03
C ASP A 207 -6.42 -15.14 -10.53
N ALA A 208 -5.13 -15.17 -10.18
CA ALA A 208 -4.64 -15.31 -8.81
C ALA A 208 -4.63 -13.96 -8.11
N TRP A 209 -5.76 -13.27 -8.14
CA TRP A 209 -5.92 -12.02 -7.42
C TRP A 209 -5.79 -12.30 -5.91
N SER A 210 -4.81 -11.64 -5.30
CA SER A 210 -4.37 -11.81 -3.91
C SER A 210 -3.71 -10.51 -3.41
N ASP A 211 -3.35 -10.46 -2.13
CA ASP A 211 -2.62 -9.35 -1.52
C ASP A 211 -1.30 -9.01 -2.24
N TYR A 212 -0.49 -10.00 -2.66
CA TYR A 212 0.74 -9.69 -3.41
C TYR A 212 0.45 -9.18 -4.81
N THR A 213 -0.45 -9.81 -5.59
CA THR A 213 -0.76 -9.28 -6.94
C THR A 213 -1.30 -7.87 -6.85
N PHE A 214 -2.14 -7.57 -5.84
CA PHE A 214 -2.65 -6.22 -5.62
C PHE A 214 -1.52 -5.22 -5.37
N VAL A 215 -0.60 -5.50 -4.43
CA VAL A 215 0.51 -4.59 -4.16
C VAL A 215 1.45 -4.46 -5.37
N MET A 216 1.78 -5.55 -6.06
CA MET A 216 2.61 -5.54 -7.27
C MET A 216 1.98 -4.68 -8.38
N GLU A 217 0.69 -4.88 -8.67
CA GLU A 217 0.01 -4.17 -9.75
C GLU A 217 -0.33 -2.72 -9.39
N SER A 218 -0.54 -2.39 -8.11
CA SER A 218 -0.72 -1.01 -7.64
C SER A 218 0.47 -0.11 -7.97
N SER A 219 1.66 -0.69 -8.17
CA SER A 219 2.89 0.02 -8.51
C SER A 219 3.30 1.10 -7.49
N ILE A 220 2.80 1.00 -6.25
CA ILE A 220 3.17 1.90 -5.15
C ILE A 220 4.50 1.41 -4.57
N ARG A 221 5.54 2.25 -4.65
CA ARG A 221 6.89 1.92 -4.21
C ARG A 221 7.24 2.60 -2.90
N VAL A 222 6.62 3.74 -2.59
CA VAL A 222 6.87 4.51 -1.38
C VAL A 222 5.57 4.66 -0.59
N CYS A 223 5.63 4.49 0.73
CA CYS A 223 4.46 4.55 1.59
C CYS A 223 3.67 5.87 1.39
N PRO A 224 2.37 5.81 1.02
CA PRO A 224 1.56 6.99 0.74
C PRO A 224 1.22 7.79 2.01
N TYR A 225 1.26 7.17 3.19
CA TYR A 225 0.99 7.78 4.48
C TYR A 225 2.15 8.53 5.11
N CYS A 226 3.39 8.21 4.75
CA CYS A 226 4.53 8.93 5.32
C CYS A 226 5.57 9.39 4.32
N ASN A 227 5.62 8.86 3.09
CA ASN A 227 6.71 9.10 2.13
C ASN A 227 8.13 8.87 2.70
N ARG A 228 8.32 8.13 3.81
CA ARG A 228 9.63 7.87 4.45
C ARG A 228 10.23 6.51 4.14
N GLN A 229 9.41 5.55 3.75
CA GLN A 229 9.81 4.15 3.60
C GLN A 229 9.38 3.60 2.26
N TYR A 230 10.28 2.86 1.63
CA TYR A 230 9.93 2.00 0.51
C TYR A 230 9.03 0.86 0.99
N ILE A 231 8.07 0.51 0.13
CA ILE A 231 7.17 -0.63 0.29
C ILE A 231 7.21 -1.52 -0.96
N THR A 232 8.22 -1.31 -1.82
CA THR A 232 8.42 -2.00 -3.08
C THR A 232 8.37 -3.51 -2.88
N PRO A 233 7.41 -4.19 -3.52
CA PRO A 233 7.22 -5.62 -3.32
C PRO A 233 8.24 -6.46 -4.11
N VAL A 234 8.62 -7.58 -3.53
CA VAL A 234 9.42 -8.65 -4.13
C VAL A 234 8.72 -9.98 -3.86
N PHE A 235 8.58 -10.81 -4.87
CA PHE A 235 8.05 -12.16 -4.72
C PHE A 235 9.03 -13.15 -5.35
N SER A 236 9.71 -13.92 -4.52
CA SER A 236 10.73 -14.86 -4.95
C SER A 236 10.27 -16.31 -4.82
N ASP A 237 11.08 -17.23 -5.34
CA ASP A 237 10.90 -18.67 -5.14
C ASP A 237 11.14 -19.11 -3.70
N ASN A 238 11.92 -18.35 -2.92
CA ASN A 238 12.31 -18.65 -1.54
C ASN A 238 11.73 -17.69 -0.47
N GLY A 239 10.86 -16.76 -0.85
CA GLY A 239 10.33 -15.75 0.06
C GLY A 239 9.48 -14.70 -0.62
N LYS A 240 8.98 -13.76 0.17
CA LYS A 240 8.13 -12.68 -0.32
C LYS A 240 8.17 -11.49 0.63
N LEU A 241 8.19 -10.29 0.05
CA LEU A 241 8.25 -9.01 0.74
C LEU A 241 7.26 -8.06 0.08
N ARG A 242 6.43 -7.36 0.86
CA ARG A 242 5.55 -6.30 0.37
C ARG A 242 5.26 -5.32 1.49
N GLY A 243 4.79 -4.12 1.13
CA GLY A 243 4.08 -3.26 2.08
C GLY A 243 2.88 -3.97 2.69
N GLU A 244 2.49 -3.59 3.90
CA GLU A 244 1.27 -4.06 4.53
C GLU A 244 0.05 -3.42 3.84
N ILE A 245 -1.10 -4.10 3.90
CA ILE A 245 -2.35 -3.54 3.36
C ILE A 245 -3.15 -3.02 4.55
N ASP A 246 -3.12 -1.71 4.74
CA ASP A 246 -3.96 -1.04 5.74
C ASP A 246 -5.41 -0.94 5.24
N HIS A 247 -6.35 -0.94 6.19
CA HIS A 247 -7.74 -0.58 5.91
C HIS A 247 -7.93 0.87 6.30
N PHE A 248 -8.10 1.76 5.31
CA PHE A 248 -8.24 3.19 5.58
C PHE A 248 -9.39 3.45 6.57
N LEU A 249 -10.55 2.87 6.26
CA LEU A 249 -11.68 2.69 7.17
C LEU A 249 -11.42 1.42 8.00
N PRO A 250 -11.17 1.53 9.32
CA PRO A 250 -10.79 0.40 10.15
C PRO A 250 -11.81 -0.72 10.12
N LYS A 251 -11.36 -1.96 9.87
CA LYS A 251 -12.22 -3.15 9.81
C LYS A 251 -12.94 -3.46 11.14
N SER A 252 -12.44 -2.93 12.25
CA SER A 252 -13.09 -2.98 13.57
C SER A 252 -14.38 -2.15 13.64
N ILE A 253 -14.50 -1.11 12.79
CA ILE A 253 -15.67 -0.21 12.73
C ILE A 253 -16.48 -0.49 11.46
N TYR A 254 -15.80 -0.78 10.35
CA TYR A 254 -16.40 -1.00 9.03
C TYR A 254 -16.06 -2.40 8.47
N PRO A 255 -16.40 -3.50 9.18
CA PRO A 255 -16.06 -4.86 8.74
C PRO A 255 -16.67 -5.23 7.38
N TYR A 256 -17.79 -4.61 7.01
CA TYR A 256 -18.45 -4.81 5.72
C TYR A 256 -17.74 -4.11 4.53
N PHE A 257 -16.72 -3.29 4.79
CA PHE A 257 -15.83 -2.71 3.78
C PHE A 257 -14.42 -3.33 3.83
N SER A 258 -14.22 -4.45 4.53
CA SER A 258 -12.89 -5.06 4.68
C SER A 258 -12.30 -5.57 3.36
N MET A 259 -13.16 -5.89 2.40
CA MET A 259 -12.79 -6.34 1.05
C MET A 259 -13.15 -5.31 -0.02
N SER A 260 -13.31 -4.04 0.36
CA SER A 260 -13.45 -2.95 -0.61
C SER A 260 -12.08 -2.55 -1.14
N LEU A 261 -11.88 -2.59 -2.46
CA LEU A 261 -10.58 -2.29 -3.10
C LEU A 261 -10.00 -0.94 -2.68
N TYR A 262 -10.79 0.13 -2.75
CA TYR A 262 -10.36 1.49 -2.39
C TYR A 262 -10.37 1.74 -0.87
N ASN A 263 -10.63 0.71 -0.05
CA ASN A 263 -10.36 0.73 1.38
C ASN A 263 -8.99 0.12 1.72
N MET A 264 -8.34 -0.58 0.79
CA MET A 264 -7.07 -1.26 0.99
C MET A 264 -5.90 -0.42 0.48
N ILE A 265 -5.03 0.04 1.39
CA ILE A 265 -3.90 0.91 1.05
C ILE A 265 -2.58 0.20 1.36
N PRO A 266 -1.73 -0.07 0.35
CA PRO A 266 -0.36 -0.52 0.58
C PRO A 266 0.44 0.56 1.33
N VAL A 267 0.92 0.22 2.53
CA VAL A 267 1.67 1.13 3.42
C VAL A 267 2.85 0.41 4.05
N CYS A 268 3.74 1.16 4.70
CA CYS A 268 4.82 0.56 5.48
C CYS A 268 4.31 0.02 6.82
N HIS A 269 4.99 -0.99 7.35
CA HIS A 269 4.67 -1.62 8.64
C HIS A 269 4.52 -0.59 9.77
N THR A 270 5.44 0.37 9.88
CA THR A 270 5.38 1.40 10.92
C THR A 270 4.10 2.22 10.86
N CYS A 271 3.65 2.63 9.67
CA CYS A 271 2.42 3.43 9.53
C CYS A 271 1.17 2.60 9.82
N ASN A 272 1.10 1.37 9.30
CA ASN A 272 -0.02 0.48 9.58
C ASN A 272 -0.15 0.18 11.08
N HIS A 273 0.97 -0.15 11.74
CA HIS A 273 0.98 -0.45 13.17
C HIS A 273 0.67 0.77 14.05
N ILE A 274 1.20 1.95 13.71
CA ILE A 274 0.91 3.18 14.45
C ILE A 274 -0.55 3.59 14.27
N LYS A 275 -1.10 3.48 13.06
CA LYS A 275 -2.51 3.75 12.80
C LYS A 275 -3.39 2.75 13.55
N GLY A 276 -3.17 1.46 13.38
CA GLY A 276 -4.02 0.41 13.95
C GLY A 276 -5.51 0.65 13.68
N ASP A 277 -6.32 0.47 14.72
CA ASP A 277 -7.77 0.74 14.70
C ASP A 277 -8.13 2.21 15.02
N LYS A 278 -7.19 3.16 14.91
CA LYS A 278 -7.44 4.59 15.25
C LYS A 278 -8.32 5.28 14.21
N LYS A 279 -8.74 6.52 14.57
CA LYS A 279 -9.82 7.37 14.01
C LYS A 279 -9.74 7.77 12.53
N PHE A 280 -9.08 7.04 11.65
CA PHE A 280 -9.32 7.29 10.23
C PHE A 280 -10.77 6.93 9.91
N GLY A 281 -11.43 7.85 9.23
CA GLY A 281 -12.83 7.75 8.85
C GLY A 281 -13.06 8.52 7.56
N PHE A 282 -14.32 8.68 7.20
CA PHE A 282 -14.69 9.36 5.96
C PHE A 282 -14.23 10.83 5.90
N ASP A 283 -14.04 11.50 7.04
CA ASP A 283 -13.59 12.90 7.07
C ASP A 283 -12.05 13.02 7.20
N SER A 284 -11.33 11.90 7.10
CA SER A 284 -9.87 11.87 7.07
C SER A 284 -9.34 11.98 5.65
N ILE A 285 -8.11 12.49 5.51
CA ILE A 285 -7.44 12.60 4.22
C ILE A 285 -7.14 11.22 3.63
N ASN A 286 -7.87 10.85 2.59
CA ASN A 286 -7.73 9.57 1.89
C ASN A 286 -6.82 9.71 0.67
N PRO A 287 -5.70 8.94 0.59
CA PRO A 287 -4.80 8.97 -0.55
C PRO A 287 -5.43 8.65 -1.92
N PHE A 288 -6.62 8.04 -1.98
CA PHE A 288 -7.34 7.84 -3.24
C PHE A 288 -8.14 9.08 -3.68
N GLU A 289 -8.50 9.98 -2.76
CA GLU A 289 -9.26 11.20 -3.06
C GLU A 289 -8.31 12.37 -3.34
N GLU A 290 -7.26 12.51 -2.53
CA GLU A 290 -6.40 13.69 -2.54
C GLU A 290 -4.94 13.37 -2.21
N SER A 291 -4.07 14.30 -2.57
CA SER A 291 -2.64 14.24 -2.29
C SER A 291 -2.35 14.97 -0.98
N LEU A 292 -1.78 14.27 0.01
CA LEU A 292 -1.24 14.92 1.23
C LEU A 292 -0.14 15.96 0.92
N ASN A 293 0.35 16.03 -0.33
CA ASN A 293 1.33 17.03 -0.71
C ASN A 293 0.75 18.45 -0.61
N ASP A 294 -0.55 18.57 -0.83
CA ASP A 294 -1.26 19.84 -0.95
C ASP A 294 -1.63 20.41 0.43
N HIS A 295 -1.52 19.59 1.47
CA HIS A 295 -2.00 19.87 2.82
C HIS A 295 -0.94 20.42 3.78
N PHE A 296 0.33 20.11 3.55
CA PHE A 296 1.42 20.59 4.39
C PHE A 296 2.78 20.55 3.67
N THR A 297 3.72 21.34 4.17
CA THR A 297 5.13 21.34 3.75
C THR A 297 6.06 21.06 4.92
N PHE A 298 7.24 20.53 4.61
CA PHE A 298 8.37 20.54 5.53
C PHE A 298 9.15 21.86 5.41
N GLU A 299 9.53 22.44 6.54
CA GLU A 299 10.36 23.64 6.60
C GLU A 299 11.50 23.43 7.59
N VAL A 300 12.71 23.86 7.23
CA VAL A 300 13.88 23.89 8.11
C VAL A 300 14.21 25.32 8.51
N ASN A 301 14.41 25.57 9.81
CA ASN A 301 14.91 26.86 10.27
C ASN A 301 16.43 26.92 10.05
N PRO A 302 16.97 27.88 9.29
CA PRO A 302 18.41 27.94 9.01
C PRO A 302 19.28 28.30 10.22
N VAL A 303 18.69 28.89 11.27
CA VAL A 303 19.37 29.27 12.51
C VAL A 303 19.33 28.12 13.52
N THR A 304 18.12 27.69 13.89
CA THR A 304 17.96 26.64 14.91
C THR A 304 18.19 25.25 14.35
N GLN A 305 18.27 25.13 13.02
CA GLN A 305 18.43 23.86 12.31
C GLN A 305 17.26 22.90 12.56
N GLU A 306 16.12 23.39 13.04
CA GLU A 306 14.96 22.56 13.38
C GLU A 306 14.10 22.28 12.14
N LEU A 307 13.78 21.01 11.91
CA LEU A 307 12.80 20.58 10.92
C LEU A 307 11.38 20.62 11.51
N THR A 308 10.47 21.28 10.80
CA THR A 308 9.08 21.45 11.20
C THR A 308 8.12 21.07 10.07
N ILE A 309 6.85 20.83 10.43
CA ILE A 309 5.75 20.66 9.49
C ILE A 309 4.86 21.88 9.59
N LYS A 310 4.58 22.51 8.45
CA LYS A 310 3.66 23.64 8.33
C LYS A 310 2.44 23.22 7.51
N THR A 311 1.26 23.29 8.11
CA THR A 311 0.01 23.02 7.41
C THR A 311 -0.38 24.22 6.55
N CYS A 312 -0.98 23.95 5.38
CA CYS A 312 -1.47 24.99 4.49
C CYS A 312 -2.65 25.75 5.11
N ASP A 313 -3.59 25.01 5.72
CA ASP A 313 -4.63 25.54 6.59
C ASP A 313 -4.34 25.12 8.05
N LYS A 314 -4.32 26.09 8.96
CA LYS A 314 -4.11 25.85 10.40
C LYS A 314 -5.36 25.31 11.10
N ASN A 315 -6.52 25.42 10.47
CA ASN A 315 -7.81 24.98 11.01
C ASN A 315 -8.29 23.66 10.39
N ASP A 316 -7.52 23.09 9.47
CA ASP A 316 -7.83 21.78 8.91
C ASP A 316 -7.54 20.70 9.97
N GLU A 317 -8.62 20.19 10.57
CA GLU A 317 -8.57 19.13 11.59
C GLU A 317 -8.22 17.76 10.98
N ALA A 318 -8.51 17.53 9.70
CA ALA A 318 -8.22 16.27 9.03
C ALA A 318 -6.70 16.10 8.85
N ILE A 319 -5.99 17.16 8.46
CA ILE A 319 -4.52 17.11 8.35
C ILE A 319 -3.85 16.98 9.72
N LYS A 320 -4.34 17.69 10.74
CA LYS A 320 -3.83 17.55 12.12
C LYS A 320 -3.98 16.12 12.61
N LEU A 321 -5.18 15.55 12.46
CA LEU A 321 -5.45 14.16 12.82
C LEU A 321 -4.49 13.21 12.09
N HIS A 322 -4.24 13.43 10.80
CA HIS A 322 -3.32 12.61 10.01
C HIS A 322 -1.87 12.69 10.54
N ILE A 323 -1.34 13.90 10.72
CA ILE A 323 0.01 14.15 11.25
C ILE A 323 0.18 13.54 12.65
N ASP A 324 -0.80 13.73 13.53
CA ASP A 324 -0.74 13.27 14.91
C ASP A 324 -0.95 11.77 15.06
N THR A 325 -1.82 11.17 14.26
CA THR A 325 -2.09 9.73 14.27
C THR A 325 -0.83 8.98 13.85
N LEU A 326 -0.20 9.41 12.76
CA LEU A 326 0.99 8.77 12.20
C LEU A 326 2.30 9.27 12.81
N LYS A 327 2.25 10.22 13.74
CA LYS A 327 3.41 10.81 14.43
C LYS A 327 4.45 11.39 13.46
N LEU A 328 3.98 12.00 12.37
CA LEU A 328 4.86 12.47 11.29
C LEU A 328 5.90 13.47 11.81
N LYS A 329 5.51 14.44 12.65
CA LYS A 329 6.44 15.42 13.22
C LYS A 329 7.61 14.75 13.94
N SER A 330 7.33 13.85 14.88
CA SER A 330 8.35 13.13 15.64
C SER A 330 9.20 12.21 14.74
N LEU A 331 8.57 11.47 13.83
CA LEU A 331 9.26 10.51 12.96
C LEU A 331 10.16 11.16 11.92
N TYR A 332 9.79 12.35 11.44
CA TYR A 332 10.63 13.16 10.55
C TYR A 332 11.73 13.92 11.30
N GLY A 333 11.52 14.28 12.57
CA GLY A 333 12.55 14.89 13.41
C GLY A 333 13.84 14.07 13.51
N TYR A 334 13.75 12.73 13.45
CA TYR A 334 14.93 11.85 13.37
C TYR A 334 15.75 11.98 12.08
N HIS A 335 15.20 12.59 11.04
CA HIS A 335 15.81 12.74 9.71
C HIS A 335 16.23 14.19 9.44
N ASN A 336 16.47 14.97 10.49
CA ASN A 336 16.90 16.36 10.36
C ASN A 336 18.20 16.49 9.55
N ASN A 337 19.07 15.47 9.60
CA ASN A 337 20.28 15.40 8.78
C ASN A 337 20.01 15.60 7.29
N GLN A 338 18.87 15.15 6.75
CA GLN A 338 18.52 15.36 5.34
C GLN A 338 18.24 16.84 5.02
N ALA A 339 17.54 17.55 5.91
CA ALA A 339 17.30 18.98 5.76
C ALA A 339 18.60 19.79 5.92
N LEU A 340 19.47 19.38 6.84
CA LEU A 340 20.77 20.03 7.07
C LEU A 340 21.74 19.86 5.92
N GLU A 341 21.72 18.70 5.24
CA GLU A 341 22.46 18.50 4.01
C GLU A 341 22.07 19.55 2.96
N LEU A 342 20.77 19.78 2.76
CA LEU A 342 20.26 20.76 1.79
C LEU A 342 20.65 22.21 2.16
N LEU A 343 20.63 22.56 3.45
CA LEU A 343 21.14 23.85 3.92
C LEU A 343 22.63 24.05 3.59
N LYS A 344 23.46 23.02 3.79
CA LYS A 344 24.89 23.06 3.42
C LYS A 344 25.06 23.15 1.91
N LYS A 345 24.31 22.36 1.14
CA LYS A 345 24.35 22.43 -0.32
C LYS A 345 23.96 23.82 -0.81
N ARG A 346 22.97 24.50 -0.23
CA ARG A 346 22.61 25.85 -0.68
C ARG A 346 23.72 26.87 -0.44
N SER A 347 24.48 26.75 0.64
CA SER A 347 25.61 27.64 0.90
C SER A 347 26.82 27.33 0.02
N MET A 348 27.06 26.05 -0.30
CA MET A 348 28.16 25.60 -1.15
C MET A 348 27.90 25.79 -2.65
N TYR A 349 26.64 25.66 -3.09
CA TYR A 349 26.20 25.73 -4.48
C TYR A 349 25.26 26.92 -4.71
N PRO A 350 25.77 28.17 -4.69
CA PRO A 350 24.99 29.32 -5.13
C PRO A 350 24.72 29.24 -6.63
N ASP A 351 23.67 29.91 -7.11
CA ASP A 351 23.23 29.79 -8.51
C ASP A 351 24.31 30.15 -9.52
N ILE A 352 25.13 31.17 -9.23
CA ILE A 352 26.28 31.56 -10.08
C ILE A 352 27.25 30.38 -10.23
N TYR A 353 27.58 29.70 -9.14
CA TYR A 353 28.50 28.57 -9.17
C TYR A 353 27.88 27.36 -9.88
N ILE A 354 26.57 27.13 -9.71
CA ILE A 354 25.85 26.08 -10.46
C ILE A 354 25.89 26.38 -11.97
N ILE A 355 25.69 27.63 -12.39
CA ILE A 355 25.77 28.05 -13.79
C ILE A 355 27.18 27.83 -14.35
N GLU A 356 28.23 28.16 -13.58
CA GLU A 356 29.62 27.92 -13.97
C GLU A 356 29.93 26.43 -14.12
N LEU A 357 29.50 25.60 -13.16
CA LEU A 357 29.64 24.15 -13.26
C LEU A 357 28.86 23.59 -14.46
N PHE A 358 27.66 24.10 -14.73
CA PHE A 358 26.85 23.67 -15.87
C PHE A 358 27.50 24.03 -17.21
N LYS A 359 28.21 25.17 -17.31
CA LYS A 359 28.98 25.49 -18.53
C LYS A 359 30.10 24.49 -18.81
N VAL A 360 30.67 23.87 -17.77
CA VAL A 360 31.78 22.91 -17.90
C VAL A 360 31.28 21.47 -18.09
N TYR A 361 30.23 21.07 -17.37
CA TYR A 361 29.77 19.68 -17.29
C TYR A 361 28.35 19.45 -17.82
N GLY A 362 27.68 20.50 -18.29
CA GLY A 362 26.26 20.48 -18.65
C GLY A 362 25.92 19.68 -19.90
N GLU A 363 26.90 19.31 -20.74
CA GLU A 363 26.66 18.48 -21.94
C GLU A 363 26.03 17.12 -21.62
N SER A 364 26.16 16.63 -20.38
CA SER A 364 25.54 15.37 -19.93
C SER A 364 24.08 15.53 -19.45
N PHE A 365 23.53 16.74 -19.47
CA PHE A 365 22.23 17.07 -18.89
C PHE A 365 21.36 17.80 -19.91
N VAL A 366 20.05 17.56 -19.86
CA VAL A 366 19.04 18.19 -20.72
C VAL A 366 18.88 19.67 -20.38
N SER A 367 18.99 20.04 -19.10
CA SER A 367 18.86 21.43 -18.65
C SER A 367 19.60 21.73 -17.35
N ILE A 368 19.70 23.02 -17.00
CA ILE A 368 20.28 23.45 -15.72
C ILE A 368 19.42 22.99 -14.53
N GLU A 369 18.11 22.81 -14.72
CA GLU A 369 17.20 22.27 -13.72
C GLU A 369 17.53 20.80 -13.41
N GLU A 370 17.73 19.96 -14.42
CA GLU A 370 18.16 18.57 -14.22
C GLU A 370 19.53 18.51 -13.51
N PHE A 371 20.44 19.43 -13.86
CA PHE A 371 21.73 19.53 -13.18
C PHE A 371 21.61 19.95 -11.70
N LYS A 372 20.68 20.85 -11.38
CA LYS A 372 20.34 21.22 -9.99
C LYS A 372 19.75 20.04 -9.22
N GLU A 373 18.84 19.29 -9.85
CA GLU A 373 18.26 18.06 -9.30
C GLU A 373 19.36 17.04 -8.96
N PHE A 374 20.33 16.86 -9.86
CA PHE A 374 21.48 15.98 -9.67
C PHE A 374 22.37 16.40 -8.49
N ILE A 375 22.74 17.69 -8.38
CA ILE A 375 23.58 18.21 -7.28
C ILE A 375 22.88 18.02 -5.93
N VAL A 376 21.60 18.37 -5.88
CA VAL A 376 20.89 18.54 -4.62
C VAL A 376 20.19 17.24 -4.19
N GLY A 377 19.84 16.36 -5.14
CA GLY A 377 19.22 15.06 -4.89
C GLY A 377 17.70 15.15 -4.67
N TYR A 378 17.01 16.00 -5.45
CA TYR A 378 15.54 16.14 -5.44
C TYR A 378 14.99 16.02 -6.86
N ILE A 379 13.66 15.84 -6.99
CA ILE A 379 12.96 15.78 -8.28
C ILE A 379 11.94 16.92 -8.38
N ALA A 380 11.95 17.68 -9.48
CA ALA A 380 11.04 18.81 -9.70
C ALA A 380 9.60 18.39 -10.05
N ASP A 381 9.41 17.21 -10.62
CA ASP A 381 8.11 16.66 -10.95
C ASP A 381 7.43 16.00 -9.72
N GLU A 382 6.27 16.50 -9.32
CA GLU A 382 5.51 15.97 -8.18
C GLU A 382 4.93 14.59 -8.44
N ASN A 383 4.73 14.23 -9.71
CA ASN A 383 4.22 12.90 -10.07
C ASN A 383 5.25 11.80 -9.77
N GLN A 384 6.50 12.18 -9.53
CA GLN A 384 7.58 11.26 -9.19
C GLN A 384 7.75 11.02 -7.69
N LEU A 385 6.87 11.54 -6.82
CA LEU A 385 6.93 11.29 -5.37
C LEU A 385 6.91 9.80 -4.99
N ASN A 386 6.42 8.93 -5.89
CA ASN A 386 6.44 7.48 -5.74
C ASN A 386 7.79 6.83 -6.10
N ASN A 387 8.77 7.57 -6.59
CA ASN A 387 10.04 6.99 -7.03
C ASN A 387 11.05 6.81 -5.88
N GLU A 388 11.03 7.73 -4.90
CA GLU A 388 12.04 7.76 -3.84
C GLU A 388 11.44 8.06 -2.46
N ALA A 389 11.94 7.37 -1.44
CA ALA A 389 11.66 7.71 -0.05
C ALA A 389 12.28 9.08 0.30
N PHE A 390 11.59 9.83 1.16
CA PHE A 390 11.90 11.20 1.56
C PHE A 390 11.84 12.25 0.46
N LEU A 391 11.36 11.91 -0.73
CA LEU A 391 11.36 12.85 -1.84
C LEU A 391 10.50 14.09 -1.57
N LYS A 392 9.37 13.94 -0.87
CA LYS A 392 8.58 15.10 -0.42
C LYS A 392 9.39 16.01 0.50
N LEU A 393 10.09 15.45 1.49
CA LEU A 393 10.93 16.23 2.41
C LEU A 393 12.00 17.01 1.63
N ARG A 394 12.76 16.33 0.78
CA ARG A 394 13.84 16.97 0.02
C ARG A 394 13.30 18.05 -0.91
N ARG A 395 12.17 17.77 -1.58
CA ARG A 395 11.49 18.73 -2.46
C ARG A 395 11.04 19.98 -1.71
N ASP A 396 10.33 19.81 -0.59
CA ASP A 396 9.81 20.95 0.18
C ASP A 396 10.96 21.85 0.69
N ILE A 397 12.03 21.25 1.20
CA ILE A 397 13.22 22.00 1.64
C ILE A 397 13.96 22.62 0.44
N ALA A 398 14.04 21.93 -0.70
CA ALA A 398 14.63 22.49 -1.91
C ALA A 398 13.84 23.70 -2.44
N LYS A 399 12.50 23.65 -2.38
CA LYS A 399 11.61 24.80 -2.66
C LYS A 399 11.88 25.93 -1.68
N GLN A 400 11.91 25.64 -0.37
CA GLN A 400 12.17 26.63 0.68
C GLN A 400 13.51 27.36 0.48
N LEU A 401 14.53 26.64 0.01
CA LEU A 401 15.87 27.16 -0.24
C LEU A 401 16.05 27.74 -1.66
N ASN A 402 14.96 27.87 -2.43
CA ASN A 402 14.93 28.45 -3.77
C ASN A 402 15.84 27.73 -4.78
N PHE A 403 15.93 26.39 -4.70
CA PHE A 403 16.57 25.60 -5.75
C PHE A 403 15.66 25.39 -6.99
N LEU A 404 14.33 25.52 -6.81
CA LEU A 404 13.29 25.21 -7.80
C LEU A 404 12.71 26.41 -8.56
N THR A 405 13.10 27.64 -8.18
CA THR A 405 12.63 28.89 -8.81
C THR A 405 13.79 29.63 -9.49
N GLU A 406 13.48 30.67 -10.28
CA GLU A 406 14.43 31.69 -10.77
C GLU A 406 15.39 32.14 -9.64
N PRO A 407 16.64 32.51 -9.98
CA PRO A 407 17.78 32.50 -9.05
C PRO A 407 17.50 33.28 -7.77
N ALA A 408 17.80 32.67 -6.62
CA ALA A 408 17.62 33.34 -5.35
C ALA A 408 18.60 34.51 -5.25
N GLU A 409 18.12 35.65 -4.77
CA GLU A 409 18.94 36.84 -4.59
C GLU A 409 20.17 36.54 -3.70
N ALA A 410 21.34 37.04 -4.11
CA ALA A 410 22.62 36.84 -3.41
C ALA A 410 22.59 37.20 -1.91
N ALA A 411 21.62 38.02 -1.49
CA ALA A 411 21.36 38.39 -0.10
C ALA A 411 21.00 37.17 0.78
N GLN A 412 20.13 36.28 0.30
CA GLN A 412 19.65 35.13 1.07
C GLN A 412 20.78 34.11 1.33
N ILE A 413 21.64 33.90 0.34
CA ILE A 413 22.81 33.00 0.47
C ILE A 413 23.84 33.58 1.44
N LYS A 414 24.05 34.90 1.40
CA LYS A 414 24.96 35.60 2.31
C LYS A 414 24.48 35.52 3.76
N GLU A 415 23.17 35.62 3.98
CA GLU A 415 22.55 35.44 5.29
C GLU A 415 22.68 34.00 5.79
N LEU A 416 22.35 33.00 4.96
CA LEU A 416 22.53 31.59 5.30
C LEU A 416 23.98 31.25 5.70
N LYS A 417 24.97 31.75 4.94
CA LYS A 417 26.40 31.58 5.28
C LYS A 417 26.77 32.23 6.61
N LYS A 418 26.16 33.36 6.94
CA LYS A 418 26.37 34.06 8.21
C LYS A 418 25.80 33.24 9.38
N LEU A 419 24.59 32.71 9.21
CA LEU A 419 23.89 31.89 10.20
C LEU A 419 24.63 30.57 10.46
N GLN A 420 25.11 29.88 9.42
CA GLN A 420 25.87 28.63 9.59
C GLN A 420 27.18 28.82 10.36
N LYS A 421 27.87 29.95 10.19
CA LYS A 421 29.09 30.26 10.96
C LYS A 421 28.81 30.44 12.46
N ILE A 422 27.63 30.97 12.82
CA ILE A 422 27.21 31.13 14.22
C ILE A 422 26.93 29.76 14.85
N CYS A 423 26.28 28.85 14.12
CA CYS A 423 26.00 27.50 14.61
C CYS A 423 27.24 26.59 14.73
N SER A 424 28.33 26.92 14.03
CA SER A 424 29.59 26.13 14.05
C SER A 424 30.56 26.56 15.16
N ALA A 425 30.25 27.64 15.87
CA ALA A 425 31.09 28.27 16.89
C ALA A 425 30.62 28.00 18.33
N ASN A 426 29.48 27.30 18.48
CA ASN A 426 28.97 26.72 19.73
C ASN A 426 29.10 25.20 19.64
#